data_AF-A0A5B8VUL1-F1
#
_entry.id   AF-A0A5B8VUL1-F1
#
_cell.length_a   1.000
_cell.length_b   1.000
_cell.length_c   1.000
_cell.angle_alpha   90.00
_cell.angle_beta   90.00
_cell.angle_gamma   90.00
#
_symmetry.space_group_name_H-M   'P 1'
#
loop_
_entity.id
_entity.type
_entity.pdbx_description
1 polymer ?
#
loop_
_entity_poly.entity_id
_entity_poly.type
_entity_poly.pdbx_seq_one_letter_code
_entity_poly.pdbx_strand_id
1 'polypeptide(L)'
;MVKSIKIGWYFYKPLMVWCTLASLACVYYLTSRQLNVPFAVICKLVSYAAILGVQYLNFNAAQTYFYFRNAGYNINVLYLSVFACDFIAFIILLSLSTIR
;
A
#
# COMPACT_ATOMS: atom_id res chain seq x y z
N MET A 1 12.85 -13.40 -17.61
CA MET A 1 11.89 -13.55 -16.49
C MET A 1 12.46 -13.20 -15.12
N VAL A 2 13.63 -13.71 -14.70
CA VAL A 2 14.17 -13.48 -13.33
C VAL A 2 14.55 -12.01 -13.02
N LYS A 3 14.99 -11.22 -14.03
CA LYS A 3 15.31 -9.79 -13.84
C LYS A 3 14.07 -8.93 -13.53
N SER A 4 12.91 -9.24 -14.13
CA SER A 4 11.65 -8.54 -13.89
C SER A 4 11.18 -8.60 -12.44
N ILE A 5 11.34 -9.77 -11.80
CA ILE A 5 10.90 -10.00 -10.42
C ILE A 5 11.72 -9.17 -9.43
N LYS A 6 13.04 -9.09 -9.62
CA LYS A 6 13.91 -8.27 -8.78
C LYS A 6 13.56 -6.79 -8.89
N ILE A 7 13.32 -6.32 -10.11
CA ILE A 7 12.97 -4.93 -10.41
C ILE A 7 11.63 -4.56 -9.77
N GLY A 8 10.61 -5.41 -9.90
CA GLY A 8 9.36 -5.26 -9.14
C GLY A 8 9.65 -5.17 -7.65
N TRP A 9 10.39 -6.11 -7.08
CA TRP A 9 10.66 -6.13 -5.64
C TRP A 9 11.25 -4.83 -5.08
N TYR A 10 12.18 -4.18 -5.79
CA TYR A 10 12.77 -2.91 -5.35
C TYR A 10 11.77 -1.75 -5.31
N PHE A 11 10.83 -1.71 -6.26
CA PHE A 11 9.74 -0.73 -6.25
C PHE A 11 8.70 -1.03 -5.18
N TYR A 12 8.39 -2.31 -4.99
CA TYR A 12 7.38 -2.77 -4.03
C TYR A 12 7.82 -2.59 -2.58
N LYS A 13 9.10 -2.77 -2.27
CA LYS A 13 9.61 -2.78 -0.88
C LYS A 13 9.27 -1.50 -0.08
N PRO A 14 9.56 -0.27 -0.54
CA PRO A 14 9.20 0.92 0.20
C PRO A 14 7.68 1.11 0.30
N LEU A 15 6.95 0.79 -0.76
CA LEU A 15 5.49 0.94 -0.81
C LEU A 15 4.79 0.00 0.20
N MET A 16 5.20 -1.27 0.24
CA MET A 16 4.68 -2.25 1.18
C MET A 16 4.95 -1.88 2.64
N VAL A 17 6.10 -1.27 2.95
CA VAL A 17 6.39 -0.79 4.31
C VAL A 17 5.39 0.28 4.74
N TRP A 18 5.11 1.27 3.90
CA TRP A 18 4.12 2.30 4.22
C TRP A 18 2.70 1.75 4.35
N CYS A 19 2.32 0.84 3.44
CA CYS A 19 1.04 0.15 3.47
C CYS A 19 0.84 -0.66 4.77
N THR A 20 1.84 -1.45 5.16
CA THR A 20 1.81 -2.26 6.38
C THR A 20 1.77 -1.40 7.65
N LEU A 21 2.56 -0.32 7.71
CA LEU A 21 2.49 0.63 8.82
C LEU A 21 1.10 1.28 8.96
N ALA A 22 0.49 1.67 7.83
CA ALA A 22 -0.86 2.21 7.84
C ALA A 22 -1.92 1.17 8.28
N SER A 23 -1.79 -0.10 7.86
CA SER A 23 -2.64 -1.20 8.33
C SER A 23 -2.53 -1.38 9.84
N LEU A 24 -1.30 -1.42 10.38
CA LEU A 24 -1.04 -1.58 11.81
C LEU A 24 -1.59 -0.41 12.61
N ALA A 25 -1.41 0.83 12.15
CA ALA A 25 -1.97 2.01 12.79
C ALA A 25 -3.51 1.93 12.85
N CYS A 26 -4.18 1.60 11.75
CA CYS A 26 -5.64 1.47 11.71
C CYS A 26 -6.14 0.40 12.70
N VAL A 27 -5.50 -0.77 12.74
CA VAL A 27 -5.84 -1.85 13.68
C VAL A 27 -5.57 -1.44 15.14
N TYR A 28 -4.46 -0.74 15.41
CA TYR A 28 -4.14 -0.24 16.74
C TYR A 28 -5.22 0.74 17.27
N TYR A 29 -5.63 1.70 16.44
CA TYR A 29 -6.66 2.66 16.83
C TYR A 29 -8.06 2.03 16.97
N LEU A 30 -8.36 1.02 16.15
CA LEU A 30 -9.58 0.22 16.26
C LEU A 30 -9.62 -0.58 17.57
N THR A 31 -8.54 -1.32 17.88
CA THR A 31 -8.44 -2.12 19.12
C THR A 31 -8.42 -1.26 20.38
N SER A 32 -7.92 -0.01 20.28
CA SER A 32 -7.97 0.99 21.34
C SER A 32 -9.35 1.65 21.52
N ARG A 33 -10.37 1.23 20.77
CA ARG A 33 -11.74 1.82 20.74
C ARG A 33 -11.78 3.31 20.37
N GLN A 34 -10.73 3.83 19.76
CA GLN A 34 -10.69 5.22 19.28
C GLN A 34 -11.28 5.38 17.88
N LEU A 35 -11.38 4.28 17.12
CA LEU A 35 -11.96 4.23 15.79
C LEU A 35 -13.03 3.15 15.69
N ASN A 36 -14.03 3.40 14.85
CA ASN A 36 -15.01 2.41 14.43
C ASN A 36 -14.54 1.69 13.16
N VAL A 37 -15.03 0.48 12.93
CA VAL A 37 -14.74 -0.33 11.72
C VAL A 37 -14.89 0.46 10.41
N PRO A 38 -16.01 1.14 10.11
CA PRO A 38 -16.14 1.91 8.86
C PRO A 38 -15.12 3.06 8.78
N PHE A 39 -14.79 3.68 9.91
CA PHE A 39 -13.81 4.76 9.95
C PHE A 39 -12.38 4.25 9.72
N ALA A 40 -12.05 3.06 10.22
CA ALA A 40 -10.78 2.40 9.94
C ALA A 40 -10.61 2.09 8.45
N VAL A 41 -11.68 1.68 7.75
CA VAL A 41 -11.67 1.47 6.29
C VAL A 41 -11.44 2.80 5.55
N ILE A 42 -12.11 3.88 5.95
CA ILE A 42 -11.91 5.21 5.35
C ILE A 42 -10.47 5.69 5.58
N CYS A 43 -9.96 5.61 6.81
CA CYS A 43 -8.57 5.93 7.13
C CYS A 43 -7.60 5.15 6.25
N LYS A 44 -7.88 3.86 5.99
CA LYS A 44 -7.07 3.03 5.10
C LYS A 44 -7.08 3.55 3.66
N LEU A 45 -8.24 3.89 3.11
CA LEU A 45 -8.33 4.46 1.75
C LEU A 45 -7.59 5.80 1.64
N VAL A 46 -7.73 6.67 2.64
CA VAL A 46 -7.01 7.95 2.70
C VAL A 46 -5.50 7.71 2.79
N SER A 47 -5.05 6.70 3.55
CA SER A 47 -3.64 6.35 3.63
C SER A 47 -3.05 5.94 2.29
N TYR A 48 -3.81 5.25 1.41
CA TYR A 48 -3.34 4.93 0.06
C TYR A 48 -3.14 6.18 -0.81
N ALA A 49 -4.07 7.13 -0.73
CA ALA A 49 -3.92 8.41 -1.43
C ALA A 49 -2.70 9.20 -0.93
N ALA A 50 -2.47 9.21 0.39
CA ALA A 50 -1.30 9.84 0.99
C ALA A 50 0.01 9.14 0.57
N ILE A 51 0.05 7.80 0.57
CA ILE A 51 1.21 7.02 0.15
C ILE A 51 1.54 7.27 -1.34
N LEU A 52 0.52 7.32 -2.20
CA LEU A 52 0.70 7.72 -3.60
C LEU A 52 1.27 9.13 -3.73
N GLY A 53 0.73 10.09 -2.97
CA GLY A 53 1.23 11.46 -2.96
C GLY A 53 2.69 11.56 -2.50
N VAL A 54 3.05 10.88 -1.42
CA VAL A 54 4.43 10.81 -0.91
C VAL A 54 5.35 10.15 -1.93
N GLN A 55 4.92 9.08 -2.61
CA GLN A 55 5.71 8.46 -3.67
C GLN A 55 5.91 9.38 -4.87
N TYR A 56 4.89 10.16 -5.22
CA TYR A 56 4.98 11.14 -6.30
C TYR A 56 5.94 12.29 -5.97
N LEU A 57 6.00 12.71 -4.70
CA LEU A 57 6.80 13.84 -4.23
C LEU A 57 8.25 13.48 -3.84
N ASN A 58 8.48 12.34 -3.18
CA ASN A 58 9.79 11.99 -2.61
C ASN A 58 10.63 11.05 -3.48
N PHE A 59 9.99 10.13 -4.21
CA PHE A 59 10.73 9.30 -5.15
C PHE A 59 10.78 10.06 -6.46
N ASN A 60 11.95 10.00 -7.11
CA ASN A 60 12.23 10.60 -8.40
C ASN A 60 11.28 9.98 -9.44
N ALA A 61 10.02 10.42 -9.42
CA ALA A 61 8.90 9.76 -10.05
C ALA A 61 9.25 9.59 -11.51
N ALA A 62 9.87 10.60 -12.12
CA ALA A 62 10.48 10.53 -13.44
C ALA A 62 11.42 9.32 -13.64
N GLN A 63 12.50 9.16 -12.88
CA GLN A 63 13.49 8.09 -13.16
C GLN A 63 12.91 6.69 -12.98
N THR A 64 12.19 6.46 -11.88
CA THR A 64 11.55 5.17 -11.61
C THR A 64 10.45 4.91 -12.64
N TYR A 65 9.62 5.91 -12.93
CA TYR A 65 8.57 5.82 -13.94
C TYR A 65 9.12 5.54 -15.34
N PHE A 66 10.15 6.27 -15.79
CA PHE A 66 10.78 6.03 -17.08
C PHE A 66 11.45 4.66 -17.13
N TYR A 67 12.05 4.19 -16.03
CA TYR A 67 12.64 2.85 -15.95
C TYR A 67 11.61 1.73 -16.14
N PHE A 68 10.49 1.78 -15.39
CA PHE A 68 9.43 0.77 -15.48
C PHE A 68 8.62 0.88 -16.78
N ARG A 69 8.38 2.10 -17.27
CA ARG A 69 7.68 2.35 -18.54
C ARG A 69 8.51 1.89 -19.74
N ASN A 70 9.82 2.16 -19.76
CA ASN A 70 10.73 1.69 -20.82
C ASN A 70 10.88 0.15 -20.80
N ALA A 71 10.65 -0.49 -19.65
CA ALA A 71 10.59 -1.95 -19.53
C ALA A 71 9.22 -2.55 -19.91
N GLY A 72 8.25 -1.73 -20.37
CA GLY A 72 6.94 -2.17 -20.83
C GLY A 72 5.89 -2.37 -19.74
N TYR A 73 6.15 -1.95 -18.50
CA TYR A 73 5.20 -2.10 -17.40
C TYR A 73 4.24 -0.92 -17.30
N ASN A 74 2.98 -1.22 -17.01
CA ASN A 74 2.00 -0.21 -16.63
C ASN A 74 2.09 0.05 -15.11
N ILE A 75 2.59 1.24 -14.76
CA ILE A 75 2.87 1.64 -13.37
C ILE A 75 1.59 1.77 -12.54
N ASN A 76 0.48 2.18 -13.15
CA ASN A 76 -0.80 2.26 -12.45
C ASN A 76 -1.28 0.87 -12.01
N VAL A 77 -1.07 -0.14 -12.85
CA VAL A 77 -1.41 -1.54 -12.53
C VAL A 77 -0.51 -2.07 -11.41
N LEU A 78 0.77 -1.71 -11.41
CA LEU A 78 1.71 -2.06 -10.34
C LEU A 78 1.25 -1.50 -8.99
N TYR A 79 0.94 -0.21 -8.90
CA TYR A 79 0.40 0.39 -7.67
C TYR A 79 -0.93 -0.24 -7.23
N LEU A 80 -1.85 -0.42 -8.17
CA LEU A 80 -3.16 -1.00 -7.88
C LEU A 80 -3.04 -2.44 -7.36
N SER A 81 -2.12 -3.24 -7.92
CA SER A 81 -1.85 -4.60 -7.44
C SER A 81 -1.34 -4.62 -5.99
N VAL A 82 -0.47 -3.69 -5.61
CA VAL A 82 0.05 -3.59 -4.23
C VAL A 82 -1.05 -3.21 -3.27
N PHE A 83 -1.83 -2.18 -3.60
CA PHE A 83 -2.91 -1.72 -2.73
C PHE A 83 -4.02 -2.74 -2.63
N ALA A 84 -4.32 -3.48 -3.69
CA ALA A 84 -5.28 -4.58 -3.63
C ALA A 84 -4.79 -5.70 -2.69
N CYS A 85 -3.55 -6.15 -2.84
CA CYS A 85 -2.97 -7.17 -1.95
C CYS A 85 -2.95 -6.71 -0.48
N ASP A 86 -2.52 -5.48 -0.21
CA ASP A 86 -2.52 -4.92 1.14
C ASP A 86 -3.94 -4.71 1.70
N PHE A 87 -4.90 -4.33 0.86
CA PHE A 87 -6.29 -4.16 1.28
C PHE A 87 -6.92 -5.50 1.66
N ILE A 88 -6.65 -6.57 0.92
CA ILE A 88 -7.10 -7.92 1.28
C ILE A 88 -6.49 -8.31 2.63
N ALA A 89 -5.19 -8.10 2.83
CA ALA A 89 -4.52 -8.38 4.10
C ALA A 89 -5.11 -7.54 5.25
N PHE A 90 -5.43 -6.28 4.99
CA PHE A 90 -6.09 -5.39 5.95
C PHE A 90 -7.49 -5.87 6.33
N ILE A 91 -8.30 -6.33 5.38
CA ILE A 91 -9.65 -6.88 5.67
C ILE A 91 -9.55 -8.16 6.51
N ILE A 92 -8.57 -9.02 6.25
CA ILE A 92 -8.30 -10.21 7.07
C ILE A 92 -7.89 -9.81 8.50
N LEU A 93 -6.99 -8.83 8.64
CA LEU A 93 -6.59 -8.33 9.96
C LEU A 93 -7.76 -7.67 10.70
N LEU A 94 -8.60 -6.93 9.97
CA LEU A 94 -9.78 -6.26 10.50
C LEU A 94 -10.77 -7.30 11.05
N SER A 95 -11.10 -8.32 10.27
CA SER A 95 -12.02 -9.38 10.71
C SER A 95 -11.52 -10.09 11.96
N LEU A 96 -10.23 -10.47 11.99
CA LEU A 96 -9.59 -11.07 13.16
C LEU A 96 -9.64 -10.15 14.39
N SER A 97 -9.46 -8.85 14.22
CA SER A 97 -9.49 -7.89 15.32
C SER A 97 -10.90 -7.64 15.89
N THR A 98 -11.94 -7.85 15.08
CA THR A 98 -13.34 -7.64 15.46
C THR A 98 -14.04 -8.86 16.04
N ILE A 99 -13.43 -10.06 15.98
CA ILE A 99 -13.99 -11.32 16.51
C ILE A 99 -13.81 -11.44 18.05
N ARG A 100 -13.34 -10.39 18.72
CA ARG A 100 -13.25 -10.31 20.19
C ARG A 100 -14.53 -9.79 20.83
#